data_AF-A0A7R9VEM6-F1
#
_entry.id   AF-A0A7R9VEM6-F1
#
_cell.length_a   1.000
_cell.length_b   1.000
_cell.length_c   1.000
_cell.angle_alpha   90.00
_cell.angle_beta   90.00
_cell.angle_gamma   90.00
#
_symmetry.space_group_name_H-M   'P 1'
#
loop_
_entity.id
_entity.type
_entity.pdbx_description
1 polymer ?
#
loop_
_entity_poly.entity_id
_entity_poly.type
_entity_poly.pdbx_seq_one_letter_code
_entity_poly.pdbx_strand_id
1 'polypeptide(L)'
;DVFTDGMYSDLERRMAQVGWPSVRKYWEGDFRKRKIVSGFLKDPALGSKRLASMPDRVTNTIHVVGSEKGPACRPTVINMYDGDLSSLQQWWKEWEKFLFDTDLRIRDRDGTEKSSRVYQMLLPIKRAKYPDLTDEEEKVSLPLQTLCGAIFDAILVHMMNTVSSPDVW
;
A
#
# COMPACT_ATOMS: atom_id res chain seq x y z
N ASP A 1 -8.43 17.21 2.41
CA ASP A 1 -7.67 16.16 1.71
C ASP A 1 -7.53 14.93 2.57
N VAL A 2 -7.59 13.73 1.96
CA VAL A 2 -7.54 12.45 2.69
C VAL A 2 -6.10 11.95 2.79
N PHE A 3 -5.48 11.62 1.65
CA PHE A 3 -4.03 11.46 1.57
C PHE A 3 -3.40 12.83 1.30
N THR A 4 -2.53 13.30 2.18
CA THR A 4 -2.06 14.70 2.18
C THR A 4 -0.67 14.85 1.58
N ASP A 5 -0.27 16.09 1.24
CA ASP A 5 1.12 16.39 0.83
C ASP A 5 2.16 16.01 1.91
N GLY A 6 1.77 16.06 3.20
CA GLY A 6 2.60 15.59 4.30
C GLY A 6 2.84 14.09 4.25
N MET A 7 1.77 13.29 4.12
CA MET A 7 1.86 11.84 3.96
C MET A 7 2.65 11.45 2.71
N TYR A 8 2.45 12.16 1.59
CA TYR A 8 3.26 11.95 0.39
C TYR A 8 4.75 12.22 0.64
N SER A 9 5.08 13.31 1.35
CA SER A 9 6.47 13.67 1.65
C SER A 9 7.14 12.64 2.57
N ASP A 10 6.39 12.10 3.52
CA ASP A 10 6.83 10.98 4.36
C ASP A 10 7.07 9.72 3.53
N LEU A 11 6.12 9.35 2.68
CA LEU A 11 6.23 8.19 1.80
C LEU A 11 7.42 8.30 0.85
N GLU A 12 7.61 9.46 0.21
CA GLU A 12 8.72 9.69 -0.71
C GLU A 12 10.07 9.53 -0.01
N ARG A 13 10.20 10.08 1.21
CA ARG A 13 11.41 9.91 2.03
C ARG A 13 11.68 8.43 2.31
N ARG A 14 10.64 7.66 2.65
CA ARG A 14 10.75 6.22 2.95
C ARG A 14 11.09 5.38 1.72
N MET A 15 10.47 5.69 0.58
CA MET A 15 10.78 5.06 -0.71
C MET A 15 12.23 5.35 -1.13
N ALA A 16 12.72 6.58 -0.94
CA ALA A 16 14.11 6.94 -1.21
C ALA A 16 15.10 6.19 -0.32
N GLN A 17 14.79 6.00 0.98
CA GLN A 17 15.63 5.23 1.91
C GLN A 17 15.83 3.77 1.50
N VAL A 18 14.85 3.18 0.81
CA VAL A 18 14.94 1.81 0.28
C VAL A 18 15.44 1.75 -1.17
N GLY A 19 15.91 2.88 -1.71
CA GLY A 19 16.50 2.97 -3.05
C GLY A 19 15.49 3.00 -4.20
N TRP A 20 14.21 3.27 -3.93
CA TRP A 20 13.21 3.39 -4.99
C TRP A 20 13.21 4.78 -5.64
N PRO A 21 12.97 4.85 -6.96
CA PRO A 21 12.88 6.12 -7.67
C PRO A 21 11.66 6.93 -7.22
N SER A 22 11.77 8.26 -7.32
CA SER A 22 10.65 9.16 -7.00
C SER A 22 9.49 8.98 -7.99
N VAL A 23 8.28 9.08 -7.46
CA VAL A 23 7.01 9.08 -8.21
C VAL A 23 6.29 10.43 -8.09
N ARG A 24 7.02 11.50 -7.71
CA ARG A 24 6.50 12.86 -7.48
C ARG A 24 5.67 13.41 -8.63
N LYS A 25 6.11 13.18 -9.85
CA LYS A 25 5.38 13.60 -11.05
C LYS A 25 3.95 13.04 -11.12
N TYR A 26 3.70 11.82 -10.59
CA TYR A 26 2.35 11.24 -10.56
C TYR A 26 1.51 11.89 -9.46
N TRP A 27 2.11 12.15 -8.30
CA TRP A 27 1.45 12.85 -7.19
C TRP A 27 1.06 14.29 -7.59
N GLU A 28 2.05 15.10 -8.00
CA GLU A 28 1.87 16.52 -8.33
C GLU A 28 1.11 16.75 -9.65
N GLY A 29 1.37 15.90 -10.63
CA GLY A 29 0.74 15.97 -11.94
C GLY A 29 -0.74 15.63 -11.89
N ASP A 30 -1.10 14.61 -11.10
CA ASP A 30 -2.39 13.95 -11.20
C ASP A 30 -3.02 13.64 -9.82
N PHE A 31 -2.48 12.68 -9.06
CA PHE A 31 -3.20 12.05 -7.95
C PHE A 31 -3.67 13.02 -6.87
N ARG A 32 -2.88 14.04 -6.52
CA ARG A 32 -3.25 15.01 -5.47
C ARG A 32 -4.45 15.88 -5.80
N LYS A 33 -4.82 15.96 -7.09
CA LYS A 33 -5.93 16.78 -7.59
C LYS A 33 -7.21 15.96 -7.79
N ARG A 34 -7.14 14.64 -7.69
CA ARG A 34 -8.27 13.76 -7.95
C ARG A 34 -9.27 13.80 -6.81
N LYS A 35 -10.56 13.80 -7.17
CA LYS A 35 -11.63 13.50 -6.21
C LYS A 35 -11.49 12.04 -5.76
N ILE A 36 -11.52 11.80 -4.45
CA ILE A 36 -11.22 10.48 -3.87
C ILE A 36 -12.11 9.35 -4.42
N VAL A 37 -13.44 9.54 -4.51
CA VAL A 37 -14.35 8.51 -5.03
C VAL A 37 -14.43 8.56 -6.56
N SER A 38 -14.92 9.67 -7.11
CA SER A 38 -15.22 9.76 -8.54
C SER A 38 -13.99 9.88 -9.45
N GLY A 39 -12.82 10.20 -8.90
CA GLY A 39 -11.58 10.38 -9.65
C GLY A 39 -10.50 9.35 -9.36
N PHE A 40 -10.37 8.88 -8.11
CA PHE A 40 -9.39 7.83 -7.76
C PHE A 40 -10.05 6.45 -7.73
N LEU A 41 -10.96 6.18 -6.78
CA LEU A 41 -11.53 4.83 -6.61
C LEU A 41 -12.26 4.29 -7.84
N LYS A 42 -12.93 5.16 -8.61
CA LYS A 42 -13.66 4.79 -9.84
C LYS A 42 -12.81 4.82 -11.11
N ASP A 43 -11.50 5.10 -11.03
CA ASP A 43 -10.65 5.10 -12.21
C ASP A 43 -10.40 3.66 -12.72
N PRO A 44 -10.88 3.30 -13.92
CA PRO A 44 -10.66 1.97 -14.48
C PRO A 44 -9.16 1.68 -14.72
N ALA A 45 -8.34 2.71 -14.98
CA ALA A 45 -6.92 2.54 -15.27
C ALA A 45 -6.13 2.04 -14.06
N LEU A 46 -6.51 2.40 -12.83
CA LEU A 46 -5.87 1.84 -11.62
C LEU A 46 -6.05 0.32 -11.53
N GLY A 47 -7.24 -0.15 -11.91
CA GLY A 47 -7.59 -1.57 -11.91
C GLY A 47 -6.89 -2.33 -13.03
N SER A 48 -6.94 -1.81 -14.26
CA SER A 48 -6.35 -2.48 -15.43
C SER A 48 -4.81 -2.54 -15.33
N LYS A 49 -4.18 -1.51 -14.76
CA LYS A 49 -2.75 -1.46 -14.44
C LYS A 49 -2.37 -2.16 -13.12
N ARG A 50 -3.35 -2.64 -12.34
CA ARG A 50 -3.14 -3.28 -11.03
C ARG A 50 -2.42 -2.42 -9.99
N LEU A 51 -2.39 -1.10 -10.13
CA LEU A 51 -1.58 -0.22 -9.27
C LEU A 51 -1.97 -0.28 -7.79
N ALA A 52 -3.26 -0.44 -7.47
CA ALA A 52 -3.71 -0.61 -6.08
C ALA A 52 -3.93 -2.09 -5.67
N SER A 53 -4.02 -3.01 -6.63
CA SER A 53 -4.36 -4.42 -6.36
C SER A 53 -3.18 -5.39 -6.43
N MET A 54 -2.06 -5.02 -7.05
CA MET A 54 -0.84 -5.82 -7.01
C MET A 54 -0.23 -5.91 -5.60
N PRO A 55 -0.10 -4.82 -4.83
CA PRO A 55 0.40 -4.89 -3.47
C PRO A 55 -0.44 -5.83 -2.59
N ASP A 56 -1.74 -5.87 -2.83
CA ASP A 56 -2.69 -6.69 -2.06
C ASP A 56 -2.38 -8.18 -2.12
N ARG A 57 -1.90 -8.68 -3.26
CA ARG A 57 -1.50 -10.09 -3.44
C ARG A 57 -0.38 -10.54 -2.51
N VAL A 58 0.37 -9.59 -1.98
CA VAL A 58 1.47 -9.83 -1.04
C VAL A 58 1.07 -9.44 0.38
N THR A 59 0.34 -8.32 0.52
CA THR A 59 0.15 -7.63 1.81
C THR A 59 -1.18 -7.93 2.49
N ASN A 60 -2.13 -8.61 1.82
CA ASN A 60 -3.41 -8.97 2.42
C ASN A 60 -3.24 -9.95 3.60
N THR A 61 -2.38 -10.95 3.45
CA THR A 61 -2.11 -11.97 4.48
C THR A 61 -0.70 -12.51 4.32
N ILE A 62 0.18 -12.22 5.28
CA ILE A 62 1.55 -12.75 5.30
C ILE A 62 1.65 -13.77 6.42
N HIS A 63 1.86 -15.04 6.05
CA HIS A 63 2.11 -16.09 7.03
C HIS A 63 3.50 -15.93 7.65
N VAL A 64 3.51 -15.68 8.97
CA VAL A 64 4.73 -15.50 9.74
C VAL A 64 5.05 -16.80 10.47
N VAL A 65 6.28 -17.30 10.31
CA VAL A 65 6.75 -18.53 10.93
C VAL A 65 6.71 -18.39 12.45
N GLY A 66 6.06 -19.35 13.11
CA GLY A 66 6.00 -19.40 14.58
C GLY A 66 5.13 -18.31 15.21
N SER A 67 4.32 -17.57 14.44
CA SER A 67 3.40 -16.58 14.98
C SER A 67 2.19 -17.24 15.62
N GLU A 68 2.00 -17.03 16.92
CA GLU A 68 0.77 -17.39 17.64
C GLU A 68 -0.38 -16.41 17.39
N LYS A 69 -0.05 -15.17 16.99
CA LYS A 69 -1.04 -14.10 16.69
C LYS A 69 -1.69 -14.25 15.32
N GLY A 70 -1.29 -15.27 14.55
CA GLY A 70 -1.74 -15.46 13.18
C GLY A 70 -0.91 -14.65 12.17
N PRO A 71 -1.43 -14.44 10.95
CA PRO A 71 -0.72 -13.77 9.88
C PRO A 71 -0.56 -12.26 10.14
N ALA A 72 0.48 -11.66 9.56
CA ALA A 72 0.59 -10.21 9.52
C ALA A 72 -0.31 -9.65 8.40
N CYS A 73 -1.13 -8.66 8.74
CA CYS A 73 -2.08 -8.02 7.83
C CYS A 73 -1.77 -6.53 7.66
N ARG A 74 -1.88 -6.02 6.42
CA ARG A 74 -1.73 -4.59 6.10
C ARG A 74 -2.76 -3.75 6.86
N PRO A 75 -2.42 -2.58 7.42
CA PRO A 75 -3.40 -1.67 8.00
C PRO A 75 -4.39 -1.13 6.93
N THR A 76 -5.55 -1.75 6.82
CA THR A 76 -6.63 -1.37 5.89
C THR A 76 -7.97 -1.95 6.35
N VAL A 77 -9.08 -1.39 5.88
CA VAL A 77 -10.44 -1.82 6.29
C VAL A 77 -10.96 -3.05 5.53
N ILE A 78 -10.18 -3.57 4.58
CA ILE A 78 -10.59 -4.68 3.69
C ILE A 78 -9.82 -5.99 3.96
N ASN A 79 -9.13 -6.10 5.08
CA ASN A 79 -8.49 -7.33 5.52
C ASN A 79 -8.69 -7.56 7.02
N MET A 80 -7.96 -8.52 7.59
CA MET A 80 -8.08 -8.90 9.01
C MET A 80 -7.05 -8.18 9.90
N TYR A 81 -6.79 -6.90 9.63
CA TYR A 81 -5.96 -6.07 10.52
C TYR A 81 -6.68 -5.88 11.86
N ASP A 82 -5.97 -6.12 12.95
CA ASP A 82 -6.48 -6.13 14.33
C ASP A 82 -6.11 -4.87 15.13
N GLY A 83 -5.54 -3.87 14.46
CA GLY A 83 -5.14 -2.61 15.07
C GLY A 83 -6.12 -1.47 14.82
N ASP A 84 -5.83 -0.32 15.44
CA ASP A 84 -6.71 0.84 15.43
C ASP A 84 -6.64 1.64 14.11
N LEU A 85 -7.80 1.79 13.45
CA LEU A 85 -7.99 2.57 12.23
C LEU A 85 -8.84 3.84 12.44
N SER A 86 -9.14 4.22 13.69
CA SER A 86 -10.04 5.32 14.07
C SER A 86 -9.58 6.71 13.61
N SER A 87 -8.31 6.86 13.22
CA SER A 87 -7.80 8.10 12.65
C SER A 87 -6.81 7.86 11.52
N LEU A 88 -6.81 8.76 10.54
CA LEU A 88 -5.83 8.76 9.45
C LEU A 88 -4.38 8.93 9.97
N GLN A 89 -4.19 9.66 11.07
CA GLN A 89 -2.87 9.84 11.66
C GLN A 89 -2.35 8.54 12.29
N GLN A 90 -3.20 7.81 13.01
CA GLN A 90 -2.85 6.52 13.60
C GLN A 90 -2.62 5.47 12.51
N TRP A 91 -3.54 5.39 11.55
CA TRP A 91 -3.43 4.51 10.39
C TRP A 91 -2.11 4.73 9.63
N TRP A 92 -1.75 5.99 9.34
CA TRP A 92 -0.54 6.28 8.55
C TRP A 92 0.72 5.77 9.23
N LYS A 93 0.86 5.97 10.54
CA LYS A 93 2.00 5.47 11.32
C LYS A 93 2.11 3.94 11.25
N GLU A 94 1.00 3.24 11.45
CA GLU A 94 1.00 1.78 11.41
C GLU A 94 1.22 1.26 9.98
N TRP A 95 0.68 1.94 8.96
CA TRP A 95 0.87 1.58 7.55
C TRP A 95 2.34 1.70 7.14
N GLU A 96 3.02 2.79 7.49
CA GLU A 96 4.45 2.98 7.22
C GLU A 96 5.31 1.96 7.97
N LYS A 97 5.00 1.71 9.25
CA LYS A 97 5.70 0.72 10.08
C LYS A 97 5.53 -0.68 9.53
N PHE A 98 4.31 -1.07 9.14
CA PHE A 98 4.03 -2.35 8.52
C PHE A 98 4.88 -2.54 7.25
N LEU A 99 4.88 -1.55 6.36
CA LEU A 99 5.52 -1.72 5.06
C LEU A 99 7.05 -1.69 5.12
N PHE A 100 7.63 -0.76 5.91
CA PHE A 100 9.05 -0.42 5.84
C PHE A 100 9.88 -0.84 7.06
N ASP A 101 9.29 -1.02 8.24
CA ASP A 101 10.03 -1.31 9.48
C ASP A 101 9.79 -2.71 10.02
N THR A 102 8.68 -3.35 9.65
CA THR A 102 8.30 -4.64 10.22
C THR A 102 9.09 -5.76 9.53
N ASP A 103 10.06 -6.32 10.26
CA ASP A 103 10.80 -7.50 9.87
C ASP A 103 9.98 -8.77 10.18
N LEU A 104 9.61 -9.51 9.14
CA LEU A 104 8.79 -10.73 9.23
C LEU A 104 9.64 -11.96 8.92
N ARG A 105 9.59 -12.96 9.79
CA ARG A 105 10.14 -14.29 9.51
C ARG A 105 9.16 -15.05 8.63
N ILE A 106 9.50 -15.23 7.36
CA ILE A 106 8.67 -15.90 6.37
C ILE A 106 9.35 -17.16 5.85
N ARG A 107 8.54 -18.12 5.39
CA ARG A 107 9.02 -19.31 4.69
C ARG A 107 8.87 -19.11 3.19
N ASP A 108 9.97 -19.23 2.45
CA ASP A 108 9.98 -19.15 1.00
C ASP A 108 9.49 -20.47 0.37
N ARG A 109 9.30 -20.47 -0.95
CA ARG A 109 8.73 -21.60 -1.70
C ARG A 109 9.58 -22.88 -1.64
N ASP A 110 10.88 -22.73 -1.44
CA ASP A 110 11.83 -23.82 -1.28
C ASP A 110 11.87 -24.36 0.18
N GLY A 111 11.07 -23.78 1.07
CA GLY A 111 11.03 -24.13 2.49
C GLY A 111 12.04 -23.36 3.35
N THR A 112 12.90 -22.53 2.76
CA THR A 112 13.90 -21.75 3.49
C THR A 112 13.22 -20.63 4.28
N GLU A 113 13.61 -20.47 5.54
CA GLU A 113 13.13 -19.37 6.38
C GLU A 113 14.05 -18.17 6.27
N LYS A 114 13.47 -16.98 6.08
CA LYS A 114 14.21 -15.72 6.00
C LYS A 114 13.47 -14.61 6.73
N SER A 115 14.24 -13.64 7.23
CA SER A 115 13.69 -12.36 7.67
C SER A 115 13.53 -11.45 6.45
N SER A 116 12.36 -10.85 6.27
CA SER A 116 12.10 -9.90 5.20
C SER A 116 11.14 -8.82 5.65
N ARG A 117 11.39 -7.60 5.18
CA ARG A 117 10.45 -6.49 5.31
C ARG A 117 9.43 -6.55 4.20
N VAL A 118 8.22 -6.07 4.47
CA VAL A 118 7.09 -6.21 3.54
C VAL A 118 7.38 -5.58 2.18
N TYR A 119 8.03 -4.41 2.12
CA TYR A 119 8.39 -3.77 0.85
C TYR A 119 9.28 -4.64 -0.05
N GLN A 120 10.11 -5.52 0.53
CA GLN A 120 11.00 -6.43 -0.21
C GLN A 120 10.23 -7.60 -0.83
N MET A 121 9.01 -7.85 -0.36
CA MET A 121 8.14 -8.92 -0.85
C MET A 121 7.26 -8.46 -2.03
N LEU A 122 7.16 -7.14 -2.28
CA LEU A 122 6.37 -6.59 -3.37
C LEU A 122 6.91 -7.05 -4.74
N LEU A 123 5.99 -7.28 -5.67
CA LEU A 123 6.32 -7.75 -7.01
C LEU A 123 6.20 -6.60 -8.01
N PRO A 124 7.16 -6.45 -8.94
CA PRO A 124 7.05 -5.46 -10.00
C PRO A 124 5.86 -5.78 -10.92
N ILE A 125 5.22 -4.74 -11.44
CA ILE A 125 4.11 -4.88 -12.37
C ILE A 125 4.68 -4.83 -13.79
N LYS A 126 4.55 -5.93 -14.52
CA LYS A 126 5.13 -6.06 -15.87
C LYS A 126 4.12 -5.71 -16.95
N ARG A 127 4.53 -4.88 -17.93
CA ARG A 127 3.69 -4.50 -19.08
C ARG A 127 3.29 -5.71 -19.92
N ALA A 128 4.19 -6.69 -20.04
CA ALA A 128 3.93 -7.94 -20.74
C ALA A 128 2.68 -8.70 -20.21
N LYS A 129 2.31 -8.50 -18.93
CA LYS A 129 1.10 -9.09 -18.32
C LYS A 129 -0.05 -8.08 -18.21
N TYR A 130 0.26 -6.80 -18.16
CA TYR A 130 -0.67 -5.70 -17.94
C TYR A 130 -0.40 -4.61 -18.99
N PRO A 131 -0.94 -4.75 -20.21
CA PRO A 131 -0.54 -3.95 -21.37
C PRO A 131 -0.88 -2.46 -21.25
N ASP A 132 -1.79 -2.10 -20.35
CA ASP A 132 -2.16 -0.70 -20.08
C ASP A 132 -1.06 0.08 -19.34
N LEU A 133 -0.05 -0.59 -18.75
CA LEU A 133 1.11 0.11 -18.20
C LEU A 133 1.93 0.74 -19.31
N THR A 134 2.36 1.98 -19.07
CA THR A 134 3.44 2.57 -19.86
C THR A 134 4.79 1.97 -19.46
N ASP A 135 5.78 2.04 -20.36
CA ASP A 135 7.16 1.59 -20.07
C ASP A 135 7.76 2.35 -18.88
N GLU A 136 7.34 3.59 -18.66
CA GLU A 136 7.79 4.40 -17.53
C GLU A 136 7.16 3.94 -16.22
N GLU A 137 5.85 3.66 -16.21
CA GLU A 137 5.17 3.09 -15.04
C GLU A 137 5.74 1.72 -14.66
N GLU A 138 6.11 0.88 -15.63
CA GLU A 138 6.74 -0.43 -15.36
C GLU A 138 8.08 -0.25 -14.61
N LYS A 139 8.91 0.70 -15.04
CA LYS A 139 10.22 1.01 -14.41
C LYS A 139 10.09 1.45 -12.95
N VAL A 140 9.02 2.17 -12.62
CA VAL A 140 8.76 2.67 -11.26
C VAL A 140 7.59 1.94 -10.58
N SER A 141 7.28 0.72 -11.03
CA SER A 141 6.05 0.03 -10.62
C SER A 141 6.00 -0.28 -9.12
N LEU A 142 7.14 -0.48 -8.45
CA LEU A 142 7.20 -0.70 -6.99
C LEU A 142 6.83 0.56 -6.18
N PRO A 143 7.48 1.73 -6.33
CA PRO A 143 7.04 2.94 -5.65
C PRO A 143 5.66 3.42 -6.11
N LEU A 144 5.31 3.25 -7.39
CA LEU A 144 4.01 3.68 -7.91
C LEU A 144 2.85 2.87 -7.33
N GLN A 145 2.96 1.53 -7.29
CA GLN A 145 1.92 0.70 -6.66
C GLN A 145 1.81 0.97 -5.15
N THR A 146 2.94 1.32 -4.52
CA THR A 146 2.97 1.68 -3.10
C THR A 146 2.21 2.97 -2.82
N LEU A 147 2.46 4.02 -3.63
CA LEU A 147 1.70 5.28 -3.56
C LEU A 147 0.20 5.05 -3.82
N CYS A 148 -0.15 4.32 -4.88
CA CYS A 148 -1.55 4.04 -5.20
C CYS A 148 -2.24 3.21 -4.12
N GLY A 149 -1.54 2.24 -3.52
CA GLY A 149 -2.04 1.46 -2.39
C GLY A 149 -2.29 2.32 -1.15
N ALA A 150 -1.34 3.20 -0.79
CA ALA A 150 -1.49 4.13 0.33
C ALA A 150 -2.69 5.07 0.14
N ILE A 151 -2.85 5.66 -1.06
CA ILE A 151 -4.00 6.52 -1.37
C ILE A 151 -5.31 5.73 -1.28
N PHE A 152 -5.34 4.51 -1.82
CA PHE A 152 -6.52 3.65 -1.79
C PHE A 152 -6.94 3.34 -0.36
N ASP A 153 -6.02 2.85 0.48
CA ASP A 153 -6.28 2.51 1.87
C ASP A 153 -6.70 3.76 2.69
N ALA A 154 -6.03 4.90 2.49
CA ALA A 154 -6.40 6.16 3.15
C ALA A 154 -7.85 6.56 2.87
N ILE A 155 -8.29 6.42 1.61
CA ILE A 155 -9.67 6.73 1.21
C ILE A 155 -10.65 5.80 1.92
N LEU A 156 -10.37 4.51 1.99
CA LEU A 156 -11.27 3.56 2.64
C LEU A 156 -11.35 3.79 4.15
N VAL A 157 -10.21 4.02 4.81
CA VAL A 157 -10.15 4.38 6.23
C VAL A 157 -10.93 5.67 6.50
N HIS A 158 -10.75 6.70 5.67
CA HIS A 158 -11.50 7.95 5.78
C HIS A 158 -13.00 7.75 5.60
N MET A 159 -13.42 6.97 4.60
CA MET A 159 -14.82 6.67 4.37
C MET A 159 -15.45 6.01 5.60
N MET A 160 -14.82 4.95 6.14
CA MET A 160 -15.33 4.24 7.30
C MET A 160 -15.37 5.11 8.56
N ASN A 161 -14.35 5.96 8.79
CA ASN A 161 -14.34 6.93 9.89
C ASN A 161 -15.40 8.04 9.75
N THR A 162 -15.92 8.27 8.55
CA THR A 162 -16.89 9.36 8.29
C THR A 162 -18.33 8.86 8.27
N VAL A 163 -18.56 7.63 7.80
CA VAL A 163 -19.91 7.06 7.65
C VAL A 163 -20.28 6.06 8.74
N SER A 164 -19.32 5.72 9.61
CA SER A 164 -19.51 4.81 10.73
C SER A 164 -18.91 5.39 12.01
N SER A 165 -19.34 4.86 13.14
CA SER A 165 -18.73 5.08 14.45
C SER A 165 -18.60 3.72 15.12
N PRO A 166 -17.65 2.88 14.67
CA PRO A 166 -17.51 1.53 15.18
C PRO A 166 -17.02 1.59 16.64
N ASP A 167 -17.63 0.79 17.51
CA ASP A 167 -17.20 0.65 18.90
C ASP A 167 -15.81 -0.03 19.01
N VAL A 168 -15.46 -0.85 18.00
CA VAL A 168 -14.19 -1.56 17.87
C VAL A 168 -13.79 -1.58 16.39
N TRP A 169 -12.51 -1.31 16.12
CA TRP A 169 -11.88 -1.51 14.80
C TRP A 169 -11.31 -2.91 14.67
#